data_AF-A0A162XHV1-F1
#
_entry.id   AF-A0A162XHV1-F1
#
_cell.length_a   1.000
_cell.length_b   1.000
_cell.length_c   1.000
_cell.angle_alpha   90.00
_cell.angle_beta   90.00
_cell.angle_gamma   90.00
#
_symmetry.space_group_name_H-M   'P 1'
#
loop_
_entity.id
_entity.type
_entity.pdbx_description
1 polymer ?
#
loop_
_entity_poly.entity_id
_entity_poly.type
_entity_poly.pdbx_seq_one_letter_code
_entity_poly.pdbx_strand_id
1 'polypeptide(L)'
;MKTPKTIIKNIVLLAFCLVVVAACEREETIQPTAIFENGDAESTAELDQFLKREFRDPYGSLILYKFVDRYIDPRRSATPPRLEVVKPIAELIKQAWIQPYNKASDRGEDFLRDFFPGEIVILGSPLFNGDGTITLGIADSGVRVTLTQANDYFPGNDAWILQTFRTLHHEFAHIVDQNFNFDVDAFFKISGDDYTSPGTWTQENLNSAIERGMVTPYGTSAVGEDFAELIAYIITTDPDEFAATYITPEDCTGLGQDCLDRNIGRARIQEKYDVVVKYMKEDVGIDLLTLRDEFLNSVN
;
A
#
# COMPACT_ATOMS: atom_id res chain seq x y z
N MET A 1 24.02 -31.33 -62.11
CA MET A 1 23.08 -30.17 -62.08
C MET A 1 22.22 -30.28 -60.85
N LYS A 2 21.97 -29.13 -60.20
CA LYS A 2 21.47 -28.97 -58.83
C LYS A 2 20.03 -29.46 -58.64
N THR A 3 19.78 -30.04 -57.46
CA THR A 3 18.45 -30.29 -56.88
C THR A 3 17.65 -29.01 -56.70
N PRO A 4 16.31 -29.12 -56.63
CA PRO A 4 15.63 -28.49 -55.51
C PRO A 4 14.59 -29.44 -54.88
N LYS A 5 14.95 -29.99 -53.73
CA LYS A 5 13.99 -30.20 -52.63
C LYS A 5 13.77 -28.82 -51.99
N THR A 6 12.63 -28.63 -51.33
CA THR A 6 12.25 -27.51 -50.44
C THR A 6 11.31 -26.45 -51.03
N ILE A 7 10.07 -26.85 -51.36
CA ILE A 7 8.92 -25.92 -51.42
C ILE A 7 7.69 -26.60 -50.79
N ILE A 8 7.82 -27.16 -49.58
CA ILE A 8 6.67 -27.59 -48.74
C ILE A 8 7.06 -27.40 -47.25
N LYS A 9 7.55 -26.22 -46.88
CA LYS A 9 7.89 -25.93 -45.47
C LYS A 9 7.58 -24.51 -45.00
N ASN A 10 6.80 -23.73 -45.77
CA ASN A 10 6.54 -22.31 -45.46
C ASN A 10 5.04 -21.93 -45.44
N ILE A 11 4.12 -22.89 -45.25
CA ILE A 11 2.66 -22.60 -45.11
C ILE A 11 2.07 -23.29 -43.86
N VAL A 12 2.88 -23.46 -42.82
CA VAL A 12 2.42 -23.95 -41.49
C VAL A 12 2.85 -22.98 -40.37
N LEU A 13 3.48 -21.85 -40.72
CA LEU A 13 3.99 -20.86 -39.76
C LEU A 13 3.17 -19.55 -39.77
N LEU A 14 1.87 -19.62 -40.08
CA LEU A 14 0.98 -18.45 -40.12
C LEU A 14 -0.45 -18.77 -39.62
N ALA A 15 -0.56 -19.65 -38.62
CA ALA A 15 -1.82 -19.98 -37.97
C ALA A 15 -1.64 -20.30 -36.48
N PHE A 16 -0.71 -19.61 -35.82
CA PHE A 16 -0.54 -19.64 -34.35
C PHE A 16 -0.30 -18.22 -33.82
N CYS A 17 -1.13 -17.29 -34.27
CA CYS A 17 -1.47 -16.09 -33.50
C CYS A 17 -2.86 -16.34 -32.91
N LEU A 18 -2.96 -17.38 -32.07
CA LEU A 18 -4.01 -17.40 -31.06
C LEU A 18 -3.57 -16.37 -30.02
N VAL A 19 -4.19 -15.20 -30.13
CA VAL A 19 -4.58 -14.30 -29.05
C VAL A 19 -4.42 -14.99 -27.68
N VAL A 20 -3.29 -14.74 -27.03
CA VAL A 20 -3.16 -14.89 -25.58
C VAL A 20 -3.59 -13.53 -25.03
N VAL A 21 -4.89 -13.28 -24.94
CA VAL A 21 -5.37 -12.41 -23.87
C VAL A 21 -5.16 -13.24 -22.61
N ALA A 22 -4.03 -13.02 -21.96
CA ALA A 22 -3.95 -13.26 -20.53
C ALA A 22 -4.90 -12.23 -19.91
N ALA A 23 -6.18 -12.58 -19.82
CA ALA A 23 -7.03 -11.97 -18.82
C ALA A 23 -6.38 -12.35 -17.49
N CYS A 24 -5.71 -11.40 -16.85
CA CYS A 24 -5.51 -11.50 -15.41
C CYS A 24 -6.90 -11.71 -14.83
N GLU A 25 -7.16 -12.92 -14.35
CA GLU A 25 -8.31 -13.20 -13.51
C GLU A 25 -8.10 -12.32 -12.26
N ARG A 26 -8.77 -11.17 -12.22
CA ARG A 26 -8.74 -10.29 -11.06
C ARG A 26 -9.47 -11.02 -9.94
N GLU A 27 -8.86 -11.06 -8.76
CA GLU A 27 -9.47 -11.65 -7.57
C GLU A 27 -10.82 -10.98 -7.28
N GLU A 28 -11.81 -11.77 -6.87
CA GLU A 28 -13.15 -11.26 -6.54
C GLU A 28 -13.09 -10.27 -5.37
N THR A 29 -14.05 -9.32 -5.32
CA THR A 29 -14.21 -8.38 -4.21
C THR A 29 -14.16 -9.08 -2.86
N ILE A 30 -13.19 -8.74 -2.02
CA ILE A 30 -12.96 -9.41 -0.74
C ILE A 30 -13.63 -8.60 0.36
N GLN A 31 -14.75 -9.13 0.89
CA GLN A 31 -15.25 -8.66 2.17
C GLN A 31 -14.48 -9.36 3.29
N PRO A 32 -13.80 -8.62 4.18
CA PRO A 32 -13.05 -9.22 5.27
C PRO A 32 -14.02 -9.78 6.33
N THR A 33 -14.35 -11.07 6.24
CA THR A 33 -14.94 -11.79 7.37
C THR A 33 -13.83 -12.51 8.12
N ALA A 34 -13.46 -11.99 9.29
CA ALA A 34 -12.64 -12.75 10.23
C ALA A 34 -13.36 -14.05 10.60
N ILE A 35 -12.71 -15.20 10.39
CA ILE A 35 -13.25 -16.49 10.84
C ILE A 35 -13.09 -16.53 12.35
N PHE A 36 -14.17 -16.25 13.08
CA PHE A 36 -14.17 -16.41 14.53
C PHE A 36 -13.97 -17.90 14.86
N GLU A 37 -12.92 -18.23 15.61
CA GLU A 37 -12.73 -19.57 16.19
C GLU A 37 -13.90 -19.85 17.15
N ASN A 38 -14.97 -20.41 16.60
CA ASN A 38 -16.19 -20.77 17.33
C ASN A 38 -15.89 -21.95 18.26
N GLY A 39 -15.48 -21.69 19.50
CA GLY A 39 -15.31 -22.74 20.49
C GLY A 39 -14.54 -22.38 21.76
N ASP A 40 -13.66 -21.39 21.70
CA ASP A 40 -12.88 -20.97 22.87
C ASP A 40 -13.66 -19.99 23.75
N ALA A 41 -13.46 -20.08 25.06
CA ALA A 41 -14.05 -19.12 25.99
C ALA A 41 -13.49 -17.71 25.71
N GLU A 42 -14.37 -16.73 25.58
CA GLU A 42 -14.00 -15.32 25.42
C GLU A 42 -13.04 -14.90 26.55
N SER A 43 -11.92 -14.28 26.17
CA SER A 43 -10.91 -13.84 27.13
C SER A 43 -11.48 -12.75 28.04
N THR A 44 -11.27 -12.89 29.35
CA THR A 44 -11.67 -11.87 30.33
C THR A 44 -10.59 -10.83 30.59
N ALA A 45 -9.46 -10.88 29.87
CA ALA A 45 -8.40 -9.89 30.03
C ALA A 45 -8.86 -8.51 29.53
N GLU A 46 -8.51 -7.45 30.26
CA GLU A 46 -8.95 -6.08 29.95
C GLU A 46 -8.55 -5.64 28.53
N LEU A 47 -7.33 -5.97 28.11
CA LEU A 47 -6.84 -5.65 26.77
C LEU A 47 -7.64 -6.36 25.68
N ASP A 48 -7.93 -7.65 25.84
CA ASP A 48 -8.71 -8.42 24.85
C ASP A 48 -10.14 -7.86 24.73
N GLN A 49 -10.76 -7.51 25.86
CA GLN A 49 -12.09 -6.89 25.89
C GLN A 49 -12.10 -5.50 25.26
N PHE A 50 -11.03 -4.71 25.47
CA PHE A 50 -10.83 -3.43 24.78
C PHE A 50 -10.74 -3.64 23.27
N LEU A 51 -9.85 -4.51 22.78
CA LEU A 51 -9.66 -4.74 21.34
C LEU A 51 -10.93 -5.27 20.68
N LYS A 52 -11.66 -6.17 21.35
CA LYS A 52 -12.97 -6.64 20.91
C LYS A 52 -13.95 -5.49 20.72
N ARG A 53 -14.14 -4.66 21.76
CA ARG A 53 -15.14 -3.58 21.73
C ARG A 53 -14.79 -2.49 20.73
N GLU A 54 -13.51 -2.16 20.59
CA GLU A 54 -13.06 -1.04 19.77
C GLU A 54 -12.81 -1.40 18.30
N PHE A 55 -12.57 -2.69 17.98
CA PHE A 55 -12.23 -3.14 16.62
C PHE A 55 -13.13 -4.24 16.10
N ARG A 56 -13.23 -5.35 16.84
CA ARG A 56 -13.94 -6.55 16.38
C ARG A 56 -15.44 -6.30 16.21
N ASP A 57 -16.07 -5.73 17.23
CA ASP A 57 -17.51 -5.48 17.23
C ASP A 57 -17.93 -4.41 16.21
N PRO A 58 -17.23 -3.27 16.04
CA PRO A 58 -17.61 -2.27 15.06
C PRO A 58 -17.18 -2.57 13.61
N TYR A 59 -16.02 -3.19 13.39
CA TYR A 59 -15.40 -3.33 12.06
C TYR A 59 -15.12 -4.77 11.63
N GLY A 60 -15.47 -5.77 12.46
CA GLY A 60 -15.11 -7.17 12.18
C GLY A 60 -13.61 -7.47 12.28
N SER A 61 -12.81 -6.51 12.76
CA SER A 61 -11.34 -6.59 12.73
C SER A 61 -10.73 -7.18 14.00
N LEU A 62 -9.81 -8.14 13.84
CA LEU A 62 -9.06 -8.76 14.93
C LEU A 62 -7.67 -8.15 15.06
N ILE A 63 -7.40 -7.56 16.22
CA ILE A 63 -6.04 -7.12 16.58
C ILE A 63 -5.29 -8.30 17.21
N LEU A 64 -4.41 -8.91 16.43
CA LEU A 64 -3.64 -10.10 16.80
C LEU A 64 -2.26 -9.69 17.34
N TYR A 65 -2.12 -9.70 18.67
CA TYR A 65 -0.86 -9.36 19.36
C TYR A 65 -0.24 -10.55 20.11
N LYS A 66 -1.05 -11.56 20.46
CA LYS A 66 -0.56 -12.82 21.02
C LYS A 66 0.07 -13.60 19.88
N PHE A 67 1.40 -13.53 19.81
CA PHE A 67 2.15 -14.14 18.71
C PHE A 67 1.88 -15.64 18.63
N VAL A 68 1.47 -16.09 17.45
CA VAL A 68 1.37 -17.49 17.08
C VAL A 68 2.16 -17.63 15.78
N ASP A 69 3.09 -18.59 15.72
CA ASP A 69 3.98 -18.80 14.56
C ASP A 69 3.21 -18.87 13.22
N ARG A 70 1.94 -19.30 13.25
CA ARG A 70 1.04 -19.38 12.09
C ARG A 70 0.73 -18.04 11.42
N TYR A 71 0.99 -16.91 12.08
CA TYR A 71 0.67 -15.57 11.54
C TYR A 71 1.76 -15.02 10.62
N ILE A 72 2.91 -15.70 10.52
CA ILE A 72 3.99 -15.33 9.62
C ILE A 72 4.39 -16.52 8.73
N ASP A 73 4.96 -16.25 7.55
CA ASP A 73 5.55 -17.31 6.72
C ASP A 73 6.61 -18.06 7.55
N PRO A 74 6.58 -19.42 7.59
CA PRO A 74 7.52 -20.21 8.41
C PRO A 74 9.01 -19.97 8.11
N ARG A 75 9.35 -19.36 6.98
CA ARG A 75 10.72 -18.95 6.60
C ARG A 75 11.11 -17.59 7.16
N ARG A 76 10.19 -16.90 7.83
CA ARG A 76 10.37 -15.59 8.43
C ARG A 76 10.43 -15.70 9.95
N SER A 77 10.97 -14.68 10.59
CA SER A 77 11.01 -14.61 12.06
C SER A 77 10.66 -13.22 12.55
N ALA A 78 9.98 -13.18 13.69
CA ALA A 78 9.65 -11.97 14.42
C ALA A 78 9.51 -12.26 15.92
N THR A 79 9.62 -11.23 16.76
CA THR A 79 9.35 -11.34 18.19
C THR A 79 7.95 -10.79 18.53
N PRO A 80 7.31 -11.26 19.61
CA PRO A 80 6.04 -10.69 20.07
C PRO A 80 6.21 -9.22 20.48
N PRO A 81 5.15 -8.41 20.37
CA PRO A 81 5.14 -7.05 20.90
C PRO A 81 5.15 -7.06 22.43
N ARG A 82 5.75 -6.04 23.04
CA ARG A 82 5.60 -5.77 24.47
C ARG A 82 4.14 -5.48 24.77
N LEU A 83 3.59 -6.06 25.84
CA LEU A 83 2.16 -5.96 26.11
C LEU A 83 1.71 -4.50 26.32
N GLU A 84 2.57 -3.70 26.95
CA GLU A 84 2.30 -2.30 27.26
C GLU A 84 2.22 -1.38 26.03
N VAL A 85 2.74 -1.78 24.86
CA VAL A 85 2.63 -0.98 23.63
C VAL A 85 1.37 -1.28 22.82
N VAL A 86 0.73 -2.43 23.05
CA VAL A 86 -0.40 -2.89 22.23
C VAL A 86 -1.61 -1.96 22.34
N LYS A 87 -2.01 -1.59 23.57
CA LYS A 87 -3.15 -0.69 23.77
C LYS A 87 -2.88 0.72 23.21
N PRO A 88 -1.73 1.37 23.48
CA PRO A 88 -1.41 2.65 22.87
C PRO A 88 -1.39 2.63 21.33
N ILE A 89 -0.83 1.58 20.72
CA ILE A 89 -0.84 1.45 19.24
C ILE A 89 -2.26 1.28 18.72
N ALA A 90 -3.10 0.50 19.39
CA ALA A 90 -4.50 0.35 19.03
C ALA A 90 -5.25 1.69 19.15
N GLU A 91 -5.04 2.46 20.23
CA GLU A 91 -5.60 3.80 20.37
C GLU A 91 -5.13 4.74 19.24
N LEU A 92 -3.86 4.64 18.84
CA LEU A 92 -3.30 5.39 17.73
C LEU A 92 -3.93 4.99 16.38
N ILE A 93 -4.19 3.70 16.12
CA ILE A 93 -4.92 3.25 14.92
C ILE A 93 -6.31 3.91 14.87
N LYS A 94 -7.00 4.01 16.01
CA LYS A 94 -8.29 4.70 16.05
C LYS A 94 -8.14 6.19 15.73
N GLN A 95 -7.17 6.84 16.35
CA GLN A 95 -6.96 8.29 16.26
C GLN A 95 -6.44 8.72 14.89
N ALA A 96 -5.46 8.01 14.35
CA ALA A 96 -4.71 8.42 13.17
C ALA A 96 -5.03 7.57 11.92
N TRP A 97 -5.94 6.61 11.98
CA TRP A 97 -6.41 5.92 10.77
C TRP A 97 -7.93 5.93 10.69
N ILE A 98 -8.60 5.37 11.69
CA ILE A 98 -10.06 5.20 11.62
C ILE A 98 -10.77 6.56 11.60
N GLN A 99 -10.45 7.45 12.54
CA GLN A 99 -11.10 8.76 12.62
C GLN A 99 -10.88 9.64 11.37
N PRO A 100 -9.66 9.79 10.83
CA PRO A 100 -9.43 10.53 9.59
C PRO A 100 -10.25 10.00 8.41
N TYR A 101 -10.27 8.68 8.20
CA TYR A 101 -11.09 8.08 7.13
C TYR A 101 -12.57 8.33 7.33
N ASN A 102 -13.09 8.17 8.55
CA ASN A 102 -14.51 8.44 8.83
C ASN A 102 -14.90 9.89 8.53
N LYS A 103 -13.99 10.86 8.73
CA LYS A 103 -14.24 12.28 8.44
C LYS A 103 -14.15 12.59 6.95
N ALA A 104 -13.24 11.92 6.23
CA ALA A 104 -13.03 12.11 4.80
C ALA A 104 -14.06 11.37 3.93
N SER A 105 -14.72 10.37 4.50
CA SER A 105 -15.70 9.51 3.83
C SER A 105 -17.06 10.19 3.67
N ASP A 106 -17.62 10.13 2.47
CA ASP A 106 -19.01 10.53 2.21
C ASP A 106 -20.05 9.58 2.85
N ARG A 107 -19.61 8.39 3.25
CA ARG A 107 -20.37 7.38 4.02
C ARG A 107 -20.13 7.46 5.53
N GLY A 108 -19.29 8.38 6.00
CA GLY A 108 -18.90 8.47 7.40
C GLY A 108 -18.25 7.17 7.91
N GLU A 109 -18.70 6.69 9.07
CA GLU A 109 -18.17 5.47 9.70
C GLU A 109 -18.40 4.19 8.89
N ASP A 110 -19.43 4.14 8.04
CA ASP A 110 -19.83 2.91 7.34
C ASP A 110 -18.79 2.44 6.32
N PHE A 111 -17.95 3.34 5.81
CA PHE A 111 -16.89 2.96 4.87
C PHE A 111 -15.91 1.96 5.50
N LEU A 112 -15.38 2.27 6.69
CA LEU A 112 -14.45 1.36 7.37
C LEU A 112 -15.15 0.16 8.00
N ARG A 113 -16.47 0.19 8.24
CA ARG A 113 -17.19 -1.03 8.65
C ARG A 113 -17.14 -2.12 7.57
N ASP A 114 -17.09 -1.73 6.30
CA ASP A 114 -17.10 -2.66 5.18
C ASP A 114 -15.70 -3.04 4.69
N PHE A 115 -14.75 -2.10 4.74
CA PHE A 115 -13.45 -2.27 4.08
C PHE A 115 -12.24 -2.29 5.01
N PHE A 116 -12.40 -2.05 6.31
CA PHE A 116 -11.27 -2.10 7.23
C PHE A 116 -10.68 -3.53 7.31
N PRO A 117 -9.34 -3.69 7.42
CA PRO A 117 -8.73 -5.00 7.41
C PRO A 117 -9.33 -5.94 8.46
N GLY A 118 -9.67 -7.17 8.05
CA GLY A 118 -10.23 -8.18 8.95
C GLY A 118 -9.28 -8.59 10.07
N GLU A 119 -7.97 -8.44 9.87
CA GLU A 119 -6.95 -8.72 10.86
C GLU A 119 -5.82 -7.68 10.81
N ILE A 120 -5.36 -7.25 11.97
CA ILE A 120 -4.13 -6.48 12.14
C ILE A 120 -3.21 -7.28 13.04
N VAL A 121 -2.12 -7.79 12.47
CA VAL A 121 -1.08 -8.52 13.23
C VAL A 121 -0.05 -7.53 13.72
N ILE A 122 0.18 -7.49 15.03
CA ILE A 122 1.19 -6.63 15.67
C ILE A 122 2.41 -7.48 16.02
N LEU A 123 3.54 -7.17 15.38
CA LEU A 123 4.83 -7.80 15.62
C LEU A 123 5.78 -6.81 16.31
N GLY A 124 6.51 -7.31 17.31
CA GLY A 124 7.42 -6.50 18.12
C GLY A 124 8.70 -6.08 17.39
N SER A 125 9.25 -6.95 16.53
CA SER A 125 10.47 -6.72 15.75
C SER A 125 10.16 -6.45 14.27
N PRO A 126 11.18 -6.14 13.43
CA PRO A 126 11.06 -6.31 12.00
C PRO A 126 10.67 -7.74 11.65
N LEU A 127 9.98 -7.91 10.52
CA LEU A 127 9.73 -9.23 9.95
C LEU A 127 10.90 -9.59 9.01
N PHE A 128 11.79 -10.47 9.48
CA PHE A 128 12.96 -10.87 8.71
C PHE A 128 12.60 -11.91 7.66
N ASN A 129 12.94 -11.64 6.41
CA ASN A 129 12.84 -12.60 5.30
C ASN A 129 13.97 -13.62 5.35
N GLY A 130 13.80 -14.75 4.66
CA GLY A 130 14.81 -15.81 4.60
C GLY A 130 16.14 -15.39 3.94
N ASP A 131 16.16 -14.25 3.25
CA ASP A 131 17.34 -13.62 2.64
C ASP A 131 17.96 -12.50 3.49
N GLY A 132 17.42 -12.22 4.67
CA GLY A 132 17.89 -11.18 5.59
C GLY A 132 17.32 -9.79 5.36
N THR A 133 16.48 -9.60 4.34
CA THR A 133 15.74 -8.34 4.15
C THR A 133 14.60 -8.19 5.17
N ILE A 134 14.13 -6.96 5.38
CA ILE A 134 13.00 -6.69 6.29
C ILE A 134 11.73 -6.41 5.48
N THR A 135 10.60 -6.95 5.94
CA THR A 135 9.27 -6.60 5.44
C THR A 135 8.62 -5.63 6.42
N LEU A 136 8.20 -4.46 5.93
CA LEU A 136 7.63 -3.40 6.76
C LEU A 136 6.13 -3.59 6.98
N GLY A 137 5.43 -4.19 6.01
CA GLY A 137 4.02 -4.57 6.03
C GLY A 137 3.72 -5.66 4.99
N ILE A 138 2.59 -6.36 5.16
CA ILE A 138 2.04 -7.30 4.18
C ILE A 138 0.53 -7.22 4.28
N ALA A 139 -0.15 -7.04 3.14
CA ALA A 139 -1.55 -7.39 2.95
C ALA A 139 -1.67 -8.82 2.37
N ASP A 140 -2.33 -9.73 3.09
CA ASP A 140 -2.74 -11.02 2.51
C ASP A 140 -4.19 -10.90 2.03
N SER A 141 -4.35 -10.78 0.70
CA SER A 141 -5.66 -10.81 0.01
C SER A 141 -6.71 -9.90 0.67
N GLY A 142 -6.30 -8.70 1.10
CA GLY A 142 -7.16 -7.72 1.79
C GLY A 142 -7.75 -8.12 3.15
N VAL A 143 -7.39 -9.28 3.69
CA VAL A 143 -7.89 -9.75 4.99
C VAL A 143 -6.97 -9.32 6.13
N ARG A 144 -5.65 -9.34 5.95
CA ARG A 144 -4.68 -9.15 7.03
C ARG A 144 -3.65 -8.08 6.69
N VAL A 145 -3.45 -7.12 7.59
CA VAL A 145 -2.33 -6.16 7.56
C VAL A 145 -1.37 -6.46 8.71
N THR A 146 -0.06 -6.39 8.44
CA THR A 146 0.98 -6.63 9.47
C THR A 146 1.68 -5.33 9.85
N LEU A 147 1.58 -4.95 11.13
CA LEU A 147 2.36 -3.86 11.74
C LEU A 147 3.62 -4.46 12.39
N THR A 148 4.78 -4.06 11.91
CA THR A 148 6.08 -4.51 12.44
C THR A 148 6.73 -3.47 13.36
N GLN A 149 7.76 -3.89 14.10
CA GLN A 149 8.55 -2.99 14.95
C GLN A 149 7.72 -2.27 16.04
N ALA A 150 6.64 -2.88 16.53
CA ALA A 150 5.80 -2.31 17.58
C ALA A 150 6.58 -1.96 18.85
N ASN A 151 7.69 -2.65 19.11
CA ASN A 151 8.53 -2.39 20.28
C ASN A 151 9.31 -1.07 20.20
N ASP A 152 9.38 -0.44 19.03
CA ASP A 152 10.03 0.87 18.88
C ASP A 152 9.05 2.03 19.17
N TYR A 153 7.77 1.72 19.40
CA TYR A 153 6.78 2.71 19.79
C TYR A 153 7.06 3.28 21.19
N PHE A 154 7.00 4.60 21.28
CA PHE A 154 6.81 5.38 22.49
C PHE A 154 6.13 6.72 22.14
N PRO A 155 5.44 7.38 23.09
CA PRO A 155 4.82 8.69 22.83
C PRO A 155 5.85 9.73 22.35
N GLY A 156 5.56 10.39 21.22
CA GLY A 156 6.48 11.36 20.60
C GLY A 156 7.56 10.75 19.69
N ASN A 157 7.46 9.46 19.35
CA ASN A 157 8.28 8.87 18.29
C ASN A 157 7.65 9.15 16.91
N ASP A 158 7.65 10.41 16.49
CA ASP A 158 6.93 10.87 15.29
C ASP A 158 7.44 10.16 14.02
N ALA A 159 8.74 9.86 13.96
CA ALA A 159 9.32 9.11 12.85
C ALA A 159 8.75 7.69 12.73
N TRP A 160 8.58 6.99 13.86
CA TRP A 160 7.95 5.68 13.86
C TRP A 160 6.46 5.78 13.51
N ILE A 161 5.74 6.76 14.07
CA ILE A 161 4.31 6.97 13.79
C ILE A 161 4.11 7.21 12.29
N LEU A 162 4.84 8.16 11.70
CA LEU A 162 4.73 8.47 10.26
C LEU A 162 5.08 7.25 9.40
N GLN A 163 6.17 6.54 9.70
CA GLN A 163 6.56 5.36 8.94
C GLN A 163 5.54 4.22 9.04
N THR A 164 5.03 3.95 10.25
CA THR A 164 4.03 2.90 10.47
C THR A 164 2.74 3.22 9.73
N PHE A 165 2.21 4.44 9.86
CA PHE A 165 0.96 4.80 9.21
C PHE A 165 1.10 4.95 7.70
N ARG A 166 2.27 5.35 7.19
CA ARG A 166 2.56 5.30 5.76
C ARG A 166 2.44 3.87 5.22
N THR A 167 3.04 2.89 5.91
CA THR A 167 2.89 1.48 5.56
C THR A 167 1.42 1.04 5.64
N LEU A 168 0.69 1.39 6.71
CA LEU A 168 -0.72 1.01 6.84
C LEU A 168 -1.60 1.59 5.74
N HIS A 169 -1.38 2.84 5.34
CA HIS A 169 -2.08 3.47 4.23
C HIS A 169 -1.71 2.87 2.87
N HIS A 170 -0.44 2.48 2.68
CA HIS A 170 0.00 1.75 1.49
C HIS A 170 -0.77 0.42 1.37
N GLU A 171 -0.77 -0.41 2.42
CA GLU A 171 -1.49 -1.68 2.40
C GLU A 171 -3.00 -1.49 2.22
N PHE A 172 -3.57 -0.42 2.81
CA PHE A 172 -4.98 -0.11 2.64
C PHE A 172 -5.33 0.34 1.22
N ALA A 173 -4.43 1.05 0.54
CA ALA A 173 -4.62 1.41 -0.86
C ALA A 173 -4.77 0.17 -1.74
N HIS A 174 -4.00 -0.90 -1.50
CA HIS A 174 -4.18 -2.18 -2.18
C HIS A 174 -5.58 -2.78 -1.92
N ILE A 175 -6.09 -2.71 -0.68
CA ILE A 175 -7.46 -3.17 -0.34
C ILE A 175 -8.51 -2.35 -1.10
N VAL A 176 -8.30 -1.04 -1.21
CA VAL A 176 -9.19 -0.15 -1.97
C VAL A 176 -9.17 -0.53 -3.44
N ASP A 177 -8.00 -0.73 -4.06
CA ASP A 177 -7.93 -1.15 -5.46
C ASP A 177 -8.68 -2.49 -5.70
N GLN A 178 -8.45 -3.48 -4.84
CA GLN A 178 -9.12 -4.78 -4.92
C GLN A 178 -10.65 -4.68 -4.88
N ASN A 179 -11.20 -3.72 -4.13
CA ASN A 179 -12.65 -3.58 -3.96
C ASN A 179 -13.30 -2.62 -4.96
N PHE A 180 -12.58 -1.61 -5.42
CA PHE A 180 -13.11 -0.51 -6.23
C PHE A 180 -12.59 -0.49 -7.68
N ASN A 181 -11.68 -1.41 -8.03
CA ASN A 181 -11.18 -1.65 -9.38
C ASN A 181 -10.56 -0.39 -10.02
N PHE A 182 -9.44 0.09 -9.48
CA PHE A 182 -8.74 1.22 -10.07
C PHE A 182 -8.29 0.89 -11.51
N ASP A 183 -8.34 1.89 -12.41
CA ASP A 183 -7.90 1.71 -13.80
C ASP A 183 -6.36 1.73 -13.89
N VAL A 184 -5.77 0.60 -13.48
CA VAL A 184 -4.32 0.37 -13.52
C VAL A 184 -3.74 0.49 -14.94
N ASP A 185 -4.51 0.23 -16.00
CA ASP A 185 -4.04 0.33 -17.38
C ASP A 185 -3.90 1.79 -17.81
N ALA A 186 -4.84 2.65 -17.42
CA ALA A 186 -4.73 4.10 -17.63
C ALA A 186 -3.60 4.69 -16.79
N PHE A 187 -3.48 4.28 -15.53
CA PHE A 187 -2.42 4.76 -14.63
C PHE A 187 -1.02 4.34 -15.11
N PHE A 188 -0.87 3.08 -15.55
CA PHE A 188 0.38 2.57 -16.12
C PHE A 188 0.87 3.43 -17.29
N LYS A 189 -0.02 3.89 -18.18
CA LYS A 189 0.35 4.66 -19.37
C LYS A 189 1.01 6.01 -19.06
N ILE A 190 0.82 6.56 -17.86
CA ILE A 190 1.42 7.85 -17.46
C ILE A 190 2.95 7.72 -17.34
N SER A 191 3.44 6.59 -16.79
CA SER A 191 4.89 6.29 -16.72
C SER A 191 5.37 5.31 -17.79
N GLY A 192 4.52 4.46 -18.33
CA GLY A 192 4.84 3.52 -19.40
C GLY A 192 6.06 2.65 -19.10
N ASP A 193 7.06 2.70 -19.97
CA ASP A 193 8.28 1.89 -19.87
C ASP A 193 9.25 2.34 -18.76
N ASP A 194 8.91 3.38 -17.99
CA ASP A 194 9.75 3.89 -16.90
C ASP A 194 9.68 3.06 -15.60
N TYR A 195 8.78 2.07 -15.52
CA TYR A 195 8.83 1.04 -14.48
C TYR A 195 10.10 0.18 -14.60
N THR A 196 10.64 -0.22 -13.46
CA THR A 196 11.86 -1.02 -13.41
C THR A 196 11.60 -2.49 -13.70
N SER A 197 12.65 -3.22 -14.04
CA SER A 197 12.56 -4.68 -14.12
C SER A 197 12.33 -5.28 -12.73
N PRO A 198 11.67 -6.45 -12.63
CA PRO A 198 11.38 -7.08 -11.34
C PRO A 198 12.63 -7.19 -10.45
N GLY A 199 12.53 -6.61 -9.24
CA GLY A 199 13.60 -6.62 -8.23
C GLY A 199 14.69 -5.56 -8.38
N THR A 200 14.75 -4.80 -9.48
CA THR A 200 15.80 -3.78 -9.69
C THR A 200 15.50 -2.43 -9.04
N TRP A 201 14.26 -2.20 -8.60
CA TRP A 201 13.84 -1.00 -7.86
C TRP A 201 14.74 -0.68 -6.65
N THR A 202 15.38 -1.69 -6.05
CA THR A 202 16.33 -1.57 -4.93
C THR A 202 17.60 -0.78 -5.28
N GLN A 203 17.88 -0.61 -6.57
CA GLN A 203 19.03 0.16 -7.08
C GLN A 203 18.67 1.62 -7.39
N GLU A 204 17.39 1.96 -7.35
CA GLU A 204 16.89 3.31 -7.59
C GLU A 204 17.04 4.19 -6.35
N ASN A 205 17.11 5.49 -6.56
CA ASN A 205 17.06 6.50 -5.49
C ASN A 205 15.90 7.47 -5.74
N LEU A 206 15.65 8.38 -4.79
CA LEU A 206 14.52 9.32 -4.87
C LEU A 206 14.52 10.16 -6.17
N ASN A 207 15.67 10.69 -6.59
CA ASN A 207 15.73 11.52 -7.80
C ASN A 207 15.40 10.71 -9.06
N SER A 208 15.95 9.49 -9.16
CA SER A 208 15.65 8.59 -10.29
C SER A 208 14.18 8.15 -10.29
N ALA A 209 13.59 7.90 -9.11
CA ALA A 209 12.15 7.62 -9.00
C ALA A 209 11.32 8.81 -9.47
N ILE A 210 11.69 10.04 -9.08
CA ILE A 210 11.02 11.26 -9.53
C ILE A 210 11.12 11.40 -11.04
N GLU A 211 12.30 11.21 -11.65
CA GLU A 211 12.50 11.23 -13.11
C GLU A 211 11.57 10.26 -13.85
N ARG A 212 11.36 9.08 -13.27
CA ARG A 212 10.43 8.04 -13.79
C ARG A 212 8.95 8.36 -13.54
N GLY A 213 8.65 9.36 -12.71
CA GLY A 213 7.31 9.80 -12.37
C GLY A 213 6.69 9.05 -11.18
N MET A 214 7.51 8.61 -10.21
CA MET A 214 7.08 7.91 -8.99
C MET A 214 7.58 8.65 -7.74
N VAL A 215 6.84 8.53 -6.65
CA VAL A 215 7.19 9.18 -5.37
C VAL A 215 8.27 8.44 -4.59
N THR A 216 8.50 7.16 -4.88
CA THR A 216 9.54 6.35 -4.23
C THR A 216 10.22 5.38 -5.20
N PRO A 217 11.45 4.93 -4.89
CA PRO A 217 12.07 3.78 -5.56
C PRO A 217 11.15 2.57 -5.63
N TYR A 218 10.43 2.25 -4.55
CA TYR A 218 9.56 1.08 -4.50
C TYR A 218 8.35 1.20 -5.44
N GLY A 219 7.78 2.40 -5.61
CA GLY A 219 6.74 2.66 -6.60
C GLY A 219 7.19 2.36 -8.04
N THR A 220 8.50 2.37 -8.33
CA THR A 220 8.99 1.97 -9.66
C THR A 220 8.90 0.47 -9.94
N SER A 221 8.54 -0.35 -8.94
CA SER A 221 8.55 -1.81 -9.06
C SER A 221 7.35 -2.39 -9.82
N ALA A 222 6.17 -1.78 -9.67
CA ALA A 222 4.94 -2.16 -10.34
C ALA A 222 3.87 -1.05 -10.22
N VAL A 223 2.89 -1.06 -11.13
CA VAL A 223 1.80 -0.07 -11.17
C VAL A 223 0.95 -0.03 -9.89
N GLY A 224 0.70 -1.20 -9.27
CA GLY A 224 -0.05 -1.28 -8.01
C GLY A 224 0.72 -0.65 -6.84
N GLU A 225 2.04 -0.89 -6.78
CA GLU A 225 2.90 -0.30 -5.74
C GLU A 225 3.03 1.22 -5.92
N ASP A 226 3.12 1.70 -7.15
CA ASP A 226 3.11 3.13 -7.47
C ASP A 226 1.82 3.84 -6.99
N PHE A 227 0.68 3.22 -7.25
CA PHE A 227 -0.62 3.69 -6.76
C PHE A 227 -0.67 3.75 -5.23
N ALA A 228 -0.26 2.65 -4.57
CA ALA A 228 -0.28 2.56 -3.11
C ALA A 228 0.71 3.53 -2.44
N GLU A 229 1.92 3.64 -2.97
CA GLU A 229 2.93 4.59 -2.51
C GLU A 229 2.47 6.03 -2.69
N LEU A 230 1.87 6.38 -3.83
CA LEU A 230 1.36 7.73 -4.07
C LEU A 230 0.27 8.10 -3.06
N ILE A 231 -0.72 7.23 -2.84
CA ILE A 231 -1.76 7.48 -1.81
C ILE A 231 -1.13 7.63 -0.43
N ALA A 232 -0.24 6.72 -0.03
CA ALA A 232 0.39 6.75 1.28
C ALA A 232 1.20 8.04 1.49
N TYR A 233 1.94 8.50 0.49
CA TYR A 233 2.71 9.74 0.56
C TYR A 233 1.81 10.99 0.53
N ILE A 234 0.70 10.98 -0.23
CA ILE A 234 -0.27 12.07 -0.17
C ILE A 234 -0.81 12.21 1.25
N ILE A 235 -1.19 11.10 1.91
CA ILE A 235 -1.79 11.15 3.25
C ILE A 235 -0.78 11.57 4.32
N THR A 236 0.47 11.10 4.21
CA THR A 236 1.45 11.17 5.31
C THR A 236 2.55 12.20 5.12
N THR A 237 2.42 13.11 4.15
CA THR A 237 3.40 14.17 3.89
C THR A 237 2.71 15.51 3.98
N ASP A 238 3.36 16.49 4.61
CA ASP A 238 2.88 17.86 4.61
C ASP A 238 2.62 18.35 3.17
N PRO A 239 1.51 19.07 2.89
CA PRO A 239 1.16 19.45 1.53
C PRO A 239 2.22 20.29 0.81
N ASP A 240 2.88 21.20 1.54
CA ASP A 240 3.91 22.08 0.98
C ASP A 240 5.19 21.29 0.73
N GLU A 241 5.55 20.36 1.63
CA GLU A 241 6.66 19.44 1.42
C GLU A 241 6.42 18.53 0.21
N PHE A 242 5.24 17.90 0.12
CA PHE A 242 4.89 17.04 -1.00
C PHE A 242 4.95 17.81 -2.32
N ALA A 243 4.36 19.00 -2.36
CA ALA A 243 4.38 19.85 -3.55
C ALA A 243 5.80 20.28 -3.93
N ALA A 244 6.64 20.65 -2.96
CA ALA A 244 8.02 21.05 -3.23
C ALA A 244 8.87 19.89 -3.76
N THR A 245 8.68 18.68 -3.23
CA THR A 245 9.48 17.50 -3.63
C THR A 245 9.03 16.94 -4.97
N TYR A 246 7.72 16.68 -5.14
CA TYR A 246 7.20 15.81 -6.20
C TYR A 246 6.49 16.53 -7.34
N ILE A 247 6.07 17.78 -7.16
CA ILE A 247 5.17 18.47 -8.10
C ILE A 247 5.81 19.72 -8.70
N THR A 248 6.38 20.57 -7.86
CA THR A 248 6.85 21.90 -8.25
C THR A 248 8.10 21.79 -9.11
N PRO A 249 8.10 22.32 -10.35
CA PRO A 249 9.29 22.29 -11.20
C PRO A 249 10.45 23.09 -10.60
N GLU A 250 11.68 22.57 -10.73
CA GLU A 250 12.93 23.26 -10.39
C GLU A 250 13.36 24.21 -11.52
N ASP A 251 14.09 25.28 -11.20
CA ASP A 251 14.81 26.09 -12.20
C ASP A 251 16.06 25.34 -12.68
N CYS A 252 16.02 24.82 -13.91
CA CYS A 252 17.11 24.05 -14.50
C CYS A 252 18.19 24.90 -15.19
N THR A 253 18.22 26.22 -14.99
CA THR A 253 19.24 27.09 -15.57
C THR A 253 20.64 26.68 -15.10
N GLY A 254 21.41 26.06 -16.00
CA GLY A 254 22.77 25.59 -15.73
C GLY A 254 22.89 24.26 -14.98
N LEU A 255 21.79 23.51 -14.80
CA LEU A 255 21.76 22.27 -13.98
C LEU A 255 21.80 20.96 -14.79
N GLY A 256 21.83 21.01 -16.13
CA GLY A 256 21.98 19.83 -16.98
C GLY A 256 20.69 19.02 -17.20
N GLN A 257 20.83 17.84 -17.82
CA GLN A 257 19.71 17.02 -18.29
C GLN A 257 18.90 16.41 -17.13
N ASP A 258 19.56 15.92 -16.08
CA ASP A 258 18.91 15.30 -14.93
C ASP A 258 17.85 16.21 -14.27
N CYS A 259 18.07 17.54 -14.27
CA CYS A 259 17.06 18.49 -13.77
C CYS A 259 15.82 18.55 -14.67
N LEU A 260 16.02 18.55 -15.99
CA LEU A 260 14.92 18.56 -16.96
C LEU A 260 14.12 17.27 -16.88
N ASP A 261 14.80 16.13 -16.72
CA ASP A 261 14.17 14.81 -16.58
C ASP A 261 13.36 14.73 -15.28
N ARG A 262 13.87 15.27 -14.16
CA ARG A 262 13.07 15.42 -12.93
C ARG A 262 11.81 16.24 -13.16
N ASN A 263 11.89 17.36 -13.88
CA ASN A 263 10.70 18.18 -14.15
C ASN A 263 9.67 17.48 -15.05
N ILE A 264 10.11 16.64 -16.00
CA ILE A 264 9.21 15.76 -16.78
C ILE A 264 8.52 14.76 -15.84
N GLY A 265 9.31 14.13 -14.97
CA GLY A 265 8.82 13.19 -13.97
C GLY A 265 7.81 13.81 -12.99
N ARG A 266 8.07 15.03 -12.49
CA ARG A 266 7.13 15.77 -11.64
C ARG A 266 5.79 16.06 -12.33
N ALA A 267 5.81 16.38 -13.62
CA ALA A 267 4.57 16.56 -14.38
C ALA A 267 3.75 15.27 -14.46
N ARG A 268 4.40 14.11 -14.58
CA ARG A 268 3.74 12.79 -14.53
C ARG A 268 3.20 12.48 -13.13
N ILE A 269 3.95 12.80 -12.07
CA ILE A 269 3.45 12.64 -10.69
C ILE A 269 2.22 13.52 -10.45
N GLN A 270 2.20 14.75 -10.96
CA GLN A 270 1.01 15.62 -10.90
C GLN A 270 -0.19 14.99 -11.61
N GLU A 271 -0.01 14.45 -12.82
CA GLU A 271 -1.09 13.76 -13.54
C GLU A 271 -1.62 12.56 -12.73
N LYS A 272 -0.73 11.74 -12.16
CA LYS A 272 -1.10 10.63 -11.28
C LYS A 272 -1.83 11.09 -10.03
N TYR A 273 -1.36 12.17 -9.39
CA TYR A 273 -1.98 12.77 -8.22
C TYR A 273 -3.42 13.18 -8.54
N ASP A 274 -3.65 13.85 -9.66
CA ASP A 274 -4.99 14.28 -10.07
C ASP A 274 -5.92 13.09 -10.34
N VAL A 275 -5.41 12.04 -11.00
CA VAL A 275 -6.15 10.80 -11.24
C VAL A 275 -6.54 10.12 -9.93
N VAL A 276 -5.60 9.96 -9.00
CA VAL A 276 -5.81 9.29 -7.72
C VAL A 276 -6.76 10.08 -6.82
N VAL A 277 -6.58 11.40 -6.69
CA VAL A 277 -7.47 12.26 -5.90
C VAL A 277 -8.89 12.20 -6.44
N LYS A 278 -9.04 12.23 -7.77
CA LYS A 278 -10.34 12.11 -8.42
C LYS A 278 -10.98 10.74 -8.17
N TYR A 279 -10.24 9.65 -8.40
CA TYR A 279 -10.72 8.28 -8.20
C TYR A 279 -11.16 8.03 -6.74
N MET A 280 -10.31 8.41 -5.77
CA MET A 280 -10.66 8.26 -4.36
C MET A 280 -11.95 8.98 -4.01
N LYS A 281 -12.17 10.16 -4.58
CA LYS A 281 -13.39 10.95 -4.33
C LYS A 281 -14.63 10.44 -5.05
N GLU A 282 -14.52 10.13 -6.34
CA GLU A 282 -15.68 9.84 -7.20
C GLU A 282 -16.10 8.36 -7.15
N ASP A 283 -15.14 7.45 -7.06
CA ASP A 283 -15.40 6.01 -7.12
C ASP A 283 -15.34 5.34 -5.73
N VAL A 284 -14.42 5.78 -4.87
CA VAL A 284 -14.23 5.20 -3.52
C VAL A 284 -15.09 5.90 -2.45
N GLY A 285 -15.41 7.18 -2.64
CA GLY A 285 -16.16 8.00 -1.67
C GLY A 285 -15.29 8.62 -0.55
N ILE A 286 -13.97 8.68 -0.73
CA ILE A 286 -13.02 9.26 0.22
C ILE A 286 -12.40 10.54 -0.35
N ASP A 287 -12.62 11.67 0.32
CA ASP A 287 -11.89 12.90 0.01
C ASP A 287 -10.43 12.80 0.52
N LEU A 288 -9.52 12.43 -0.38
CA LEU A 288 -8.13 12.11 -0.04
C LEU A 288 -7.38 13.30 0.61
N LEU A 289 -7.74 14.54 0.27
CA LEU A 289 -7.09 15.72 0.84
C LEU A 289 -7.59 16.01 2.25
N THR A 290 -8.89 15.83 2.48
CA THR A 290 -9.46 15.87 3.83
C THR A 290 -8.85 14.77 4.70
N LEU A 291 -8.68 13.56 4.15
CA LEU A 291 -8.03 12.45 4.85
C LEU A 291 -6.60 12.80 5.27
N ARG A 292 -5.79 13.33 4.34
CA ARG A 292 -4.43 13.80 4.65
C ARG A 292 -4.44 14.82 5.78
N ASP A 293 -5.27 15.86 5.67
CA ASP A 293 -5.26 16.97 6.63
C ASP A 293 -5.69 16.47 8.03
N GLU A 294 -6.69 15.58 8.10
CA GLU A 294 -7.12 14.95 9.35
C GLU A 294 -6.08 13.99 9.93
N PHE A 295 -5.38 13.23 9.08
CA PHE A 295 -4.25 12.39 9.51
C PHE A 295 -3.14 13.25 10.14
N LEU A 296 -2.66 14.27 9.43
CA LEU A 296 -1.57 15.12 9.89
C LEU A 296 -1.94 15.85 11.19
N ASN A 297 -3.17 16.34 11.31
CA ASN A 297 -3.67 16.96 12.56
C ASN A 297 -3.75 15.97 13.74
N SER A 298 -3.84 14.67 13.47
CA SER A 298 -3.94 13.65 14.51
C SER A 298 -2.59 13.20 15.07
N VAL A 299 -1.50 13.44 14.33
CA VAL A 299 -0.14 13.00 14.67
C VAL A 299 0.82 14.15 14.99
N ASN A 300 0.45 15.39 14.69
CA ASN A 300 1.20 16.61 15.00
C ASN A 300 0.83 17.24 16.34
#